data_AF-A0AAD7TZS4-F1
#
_entry.id   AF-A0AAD7TZS4-F1
#
_cell.length_a   1.000
_cell.length_b   1.000
_cell.length_c   1.000
_cell.angle_alpha   90.00
_cell.angle_beta   90.00
_cell.angle_gamma   90.00
#
_symmetry.space_group_name_H-M   'P 1'
#
loop_
_entity.id
_entity.type
_entity.pdbx_description
1 polymer ?
#
loop_
_entity_poly.entity_id
_entity_poly.type
_entity_poly.pdbx_seq_one_letter_code
_entity_poly.pdbx_strand_id
1 'polypeptide(L)'
;MLTSHGVQAQRLGAKRIVGVDIDDALVRLAWKHRRSVWSQQGPPENVSGRTQEGEDPSARSRKRRRSSLSAEDSHRPQQGIPDYFPASCEHMFGPLLIPDAVSQDGSFPHNVAFRTADWVHNEIPDDAEGYDVVLAFSISKWIHLNGGDEGLLKFFRRVYQVLGPGGTFVLEAQEWDTYGKAKRMDPKLKENAKTLKLRPDDFERILQDIGFGPAEHLGAVGEGGFRRPVDLYTKISR
;
A
#
# COMPACT_ATOMS: atom_id res chain seq x y z
N MET A 1 -6.96 -0.81 -8.05
CA MET A 1 -5.52 -0.70 -8.36
C MET A 1 -4.78 -1.28 -7.16
N LEU A 2 -4.63 -2.62 -7.11
CA LEU A 2 -4.31 -3.38 -5.89
C LEU A 2 -2.79 -3.62 -5.67
N THR A 3 -1.92 -3.00 -6.45
CA THR A 3 -0.50 -3.37 -6.53
C THR A 3 0.43 -2.64 -5.56
N SER A 4 -0.02 -1.59 -4.85
CA SER A 4 0.92 -0.72 -4.10
C SER A 4 0.98 -0.95 -2.58
N HIS A 5 -0.09 -1.46 -1.95
CA HIS A 5 -0.16 -1.46 -0.48
C HIS A 5 0.80 -2.45 0.21
N GLY A 6 1.12 -3.59 -0.41
CA GLY A 6 2.02 -4.59 0.18
C GLY A 6 3.48 -4.13 0.29
N VAL A 7 3.94 -3.29 -0.63
CA VAL A 7 5.34 -2.80 -0.70
C VAL A 7 5.57 -1.67 0.30
N GLN A 8 4.55 -0.84 0.56
CA GLN A 8 4.68 0.30 1.48
C GLN A 8 4.83 -0.12 2.95
N ALA A 9 4.11 -1.16 3.37
CA ALA A 9 4.17 -1.68 4.74
C ALA A 9 5.58 -2.11 5.17
N GLN A 10 6.35 -2.65 4.23
CA GLN A 10 7.68 -3.21 4.49
C GLN A 10 8.78 -2.14 4.52
N ARG A 11 8.64 -1.11 3.69
CA ARG A 11 9.69 -0.11 3.48
C ARG A 11 9.59 1.10 4.40
N LEU A 12 8.39 1.43 4.87
CA LEU A 12 8.14 2.67 5.61
C LEU A 12 8.05 2.47 7.13
N GLY A 13 8.16 1.22 7.60
CA GLY A 13 8.21 0.93 9.05
C GLY A 13 6.92 1.28 9.79
N ALA A 14 5.77 1.27 9.12
CA ALA A 14 4.48 1.58 9.73
C ALA A 14 4.15 0.55 10.83
N LYS A 15 3.77 1.01 12.02
CA LYS A 15 3.38 0.13 13.14
C LYS A 15 2.10 -0.65 12.86
N ARG A 16 1.17 -0.05 12.11
CA ARG A 16 -0.10 -0.66 11.68
C ARG A 16 -0.56 -0.02 10.37
N ILE A 17 -1.13 -0.84 9.49
CA ILE A 17 -1.81 -0.42 8.26
C ILE A 17 -3.16 -1.13 8.19
N VAL A 18 -4.20 -0.36 7.89
CA VAL A 18 -5.55 -0.87 7.65
C VAL A 18 -5.99 -0.43 6.26
N GLY A 19 -6.18 -1.38 5.35
CA GLY A 19 -6.76 -1.14 4.05
C GLY A 19 -8.27 -1.34 4.09
N VAL A 20 -9.05 -0.41 3.54
CA VAL A 20 -10.51 -0.50 3.51
C VAL A 20 -11.00 -0.40 2.07
N ASP A 21 -11.88 -1.31 1.68
CA ASP A 21 -12.58 -1.25 0.40
C ASP A 21 -14.05 -1.64 0.61
N ILE A 22 -14.94 -1.11 -0.23
CA ILE A 22 -16.37 -1.46 -0.18
C ILE A 22 -16.62 -2.84 -0.82
N ASP A 23 -15.73 -3.27 -1.72
CA ASP A 23 -15.84 -4.55 -2.42
C ASP A 23 -15.09 -5.66 -1.66
N ASP A 24 -15.87 -6.57 -1.08
CA ASP A 24 -15.41 -7.77 -0.39
C ASP A 24 -14.52 -8.69 -1.25
N ALA A 25 -14.75 -8.75 -2.56
CA ALA A 25 -13.89 -9.49 -3.46
C ALA A 25 -12.48 -8.88 -3.55
N LEU A 26 -12.38 -7.55 -3.61
CA LEU A 26 -11.08 -6.86 -3.63
C LEU A 26 -10.36 -7.00 -2.28
N VAL A 27 -11.09 -6.95 -1.16
CA VAL A 27 -10.52 -7.21 0.17
C VAL A 27 -9.97 -8.63 0.29
N ARG A 28 -10.71 -9.65 -0.18
CA ARG A 28 -10.19 -11.02 -0.25
C ARG A 28 -8.95 -11.14 -1.11
N LEU A 29 -8.90 -10.45 -2.25
CA LEU A 29 -7.71 -10.42 -3.11
C LEU A 29 -6.53 -9.73 -2.40
N ALA A 30 -6.77 -8.68 -1.64
CA ALA A 30 -5.73 -8.01 -0.84
C ALA A 30 -5.16 -8.94 0.24
N TRP A 31 -6.00 -9.71 0.94
CA TRP A 31 -5.54 -10.73 1.90
C TRP A 31 -4.71 -11.83 1.24
N LYS A 32 -5.09 -12.29 0.04
CA LYS A 32 -4.29 -13.24 -0.75
C LYS A 32 -2.95 -12.63 -1.17
N HIS A 33 -2.98 -11.40 -1.67
CA HIS A 33 -1.77 -10.68 -2.11
C HIS A 33 -0.79 -10.47 -0.95
N ARG A 34 -1.26 -10.11 0.26
CA ARG A 34 -0.42 -10.03 1.46
C ARG A 34 0.36 -11.32 1.70
N ARG A 35 -0.29 -12.48 1.54
CA ARG A 35 0.33 -13.79 1.72
C ARG A 35 1.34 -14.13 0.61
N SER A 36 1.00 -13.78 -0.64
CA SER A 36 1.92 -13.89 -1.78
C SER A 36 3.20 -13.09 -1.54
N VAL A 37 3.05 -11.81 -1.17
CA VAL A 37 4.18 -10.93 -0.86
C VAL A 37 5.01 -11.45 0.31
N TRP A 38 4.37 -11.96 1.38
CA TRP A 38 5.06 -12.63 2.48
C TRP A 38 5.90 -13.81 2.01
N SER A 39 5.36 -14.63 1.11
CA SER A 39 6.04 -15.82 0.61
C SER A 39 7.34 -15.46 -0.10
N GLN A 40 7.35 -14.35 -0.83
CA GLN A 40 8.50 -13.90 -1.62
C GLN A 40 9.54 -13.12 -0.79
N GLN A 41 9.34 -12.96 0.54
CA GLN A 41 10.29 -12.24 1.39
C GLN A 41 11.52 -13.07 1.74
N GLY A 42 12.66 -12.38 1.82
CA GLY A 42 13.87 -12.93 2.41
C GLY A 42 13.87 -12.92 3.93
N PRO A 43 14.66 -13.79 4.57
CA PRO A 43 14.85 -13.75 6.00
C PRO A 43 15.45 -12.40 6.41
N PRO A 44 15.10 -11.88 7.60
CA PRO A 44 15.68 -10.66 8.13
C PRO A 44 17.21 -10.78 8.19
N GLU A 45 17.93 -9.71 7.84
CA GLU A 45 19.40 -9.69 7.68
C GLU A 45 20.18 -10.19 8.93
N ASN A 46 19.54 -10.15 10.10
CA ASN A 46 20.09 -10.53 11.39
C ASN A 46 20.31 -12.04 11.60
N VAL A 47 19.94 -12.91 10.65
CA VAL A 47 20.14 -14.38 10.75
C VAL A 47 21.43 -14.85 10.07
N SER A 48 22.26 -13.94 9.55
CA SER A 48 23.59 -14.28 8.99
C SER A 48 24.70 -14.42 10.06
N GLY A 49 24.37 -15.07 11.18
CA GLY A 49 25.30 -15.37 12.27
C GLY A 49 25.90 -16.77 12.17
N ARG A 50 27.06 -16.88 11.51
CA ARG A 50 28.09 -17.95 11.62
C ARG A 50 27.64 -19.34 12.09
N THR A 51 27.44 -20.26 11.16
CA THR A 51 27.83 -21.66 11.37
C THR A 51 29.22 -21.85 10.78
N GLN A 52 30.25 -21.78 11.62
CA GLN A 52 31.56 -22.35 11.27
C GLN A 52 31.42 -23.87 11.35
N GLU A 53 31.17 -24.53 10.23
CA GLU A 53 31.41 -25.96 10.13
C GLU A 53 32.92 -26.16 9.93
N GLY A 54 33.52 -26.92 10.84
CA GLY A 54 34.95 -27.22 10.85
C GLY A 54 35.33 -28.18 9.73
N GLU A 55 36.34 -27.81 8.94
CA GLU A 55 36.99 -28.72 8.00
C GLU A 55 38.15 -29.46 8.68
N ASP A 56 38.04 -30.80 8.69
CA ASP A 56 39.08 -31.75 9.09
C ASP A 56 40.01 -32.03 7.87
N PRO A 57 41.35 -31.89 7.96
CA PRO A 57 42.21 -31.92 6.79
C PRO A 57 42.86 -33.29 6.59
N SER A 58 42.23 -34.22 5.87
CA SER A 58 43.01 -35.32 5.26
C SER A 58 42.33 -36.00 4.07
N ALA A 59 42.89 -35.81 2.87
CA ALA A 59 43.09 -36.85 1.85
C ALA A 59 43.67 -36.24 0.57
N ARG A 60 44.98 -36.40 0.39
CA ARG A 60 45.69 -36.16 -0.87
C ARG A 60 45.36 -37.27 -1.87
N SER A 61 45.00 -36.92 -3.10
CA SER A 61 45.48 -37.68 -4.28
C SER A 61 45.49 -36.86 -5.56
N ARG A 62 46.68 -36.87 -6.18
CA ARG A 62 47.07 -36.18 -7.41
C ARG A 62 46.60 -36.97 -8.64
N LYS A 63 46.04 -36.31 -9.68
CA LYS A 63 46.42 -36.62 -11.07
C LYS A 63 46.00 -35.56 -12.12
N ARG A 64 47.06 -34.96 -12.69
CA ARG A 64 47.31 -34.60 -14.11
C ARG A 64 46.61 -33.39 -14.77
N ARG A 65 47.49 -32.41 -15.05
CA ARG A 65 47.47 -31.33 -16.05
C ARG A 65 46.98 -31.79 -17.44
N ARG A 66 46.15 -30.96 -18.07
CA ARG A 66 46.28 -30.63 -19.49
C ARG A 66 46.04 -29.13 -19.67
N SER A 67 47.01 -28.50 -20.33
CA SER A 67 47.13 -27.07 -20.60
C SER A 67 46.42 -26.68 -21.89
N SER A 68 45.68 -25.57 -21.88
CA SER A 68 45.65 -24.60 -22.98
C SER A 68 44.92 -23.31 -22.56
N LEU A 69 45.67 -22.21 -22.67
CA LEU A 69 45.32 -20.80 -22.95
C LEU A 69 43.91 -20.64 -23.57
N SER A 70 43.08 -19.62 -23.33
CA SER A 70 43.24 -18.24 -22.88
C SER A 70 41.84 -17.60 -22.84
N ALA A 71 41.54 -16.75 -21.85
CA ALA A 71 40.72 -15.53 -21.96
C ALA A 71 40.38 -15.09 -20.53
N GLU A 72 40.74 -13.85 -20.22
CA GLU A 72 40.30 -13.17 -19.01
C GLU A 72 38.77 -13.08 -19.03
N ASP A 73 38.10 -13.66 -18.03
CA ASP A 73 36.73 -13.31 -17.74
C ASP A 73 36.59 -13.08 -16.23
N SER A 74 36.37 -11.82 -15.90
CA SER A 74 36.23 -11.33 -14.54
C SER A 74 34.80 -11.61 -14.07
N HIS A 75 34.42 -12.87 -13.95
CA HIS A 75 33.16 -13.24 -13.32
C HIS A 75 33.32 -13.29 -11.81
N ARG A 76 33.26 -12.09 -11.22
CA ARG A 76 32.84 -11.91 -9.83
C ARG A 76 31.47 -12.62 -9.71
N PRO A 77 31.29 -13.63 -8.84
CA PRO A 77 29.98 -14.23 -8.67
C PRO A 77 29.05 -13.11 -8.24
N GLN A 78 28.10 -12.75 -9.10
CA GLN A 78 26.95 -11.96 -8.69
C GLN A 78 26.32 -12.78 -7.57
N GLN A 79 26.36 -12.26 -6.34
CA GLN A 79 25.60 -12.82 -5.23
C GLN A 79 24.15 -12.81 -5.70
N GLY A 80 23.68 -13.96 -6.17
CA GLY A 80 22.33 -14.14 -6.67
C GLY A 80 21.38 -13.71 -5.57
N ILE A 81 20.39 -12.90 -5.93
CA ILE A 81 19.24 -12.59 -5.07
C ILE A 81 18.72 -13.95 -4.59
N PRO A 82 18.71 -14.25 -3.29
CA PRO A 82 18.30 -15.57 -2.86
C PRO A 82 16.83 -15.80 -3.22
N ASP A 83 16.56 -16.95 -3.83
CA ASP A 83 15.22 -17.40 -4.16
C ASP A 83 14.49 -17.85 -2.89
N TYR A 84 13.94 -16.91 -2.12
CA TYR A 84 13.40 -17.17 -0.79
C TYR A 84 12.16 -18.08 -0.81
N PHE A 85 11.23 -17.83 -1.74
CA PHE A 85 10.24 -18.80 -2.22
C PHE A 85 9.99 -18.50 -3.69
N PRO A 86 10.48 -19.33 -4.62
CA PRO A 86 10.32 -19.08 -6.04
C PRO A 86 8.85 -18.90 -6.44
N ALA A 87 8.59 -17.99 -7.37
CA ALA A 87 7.23 -17.80 -7.92
C ALA A 87 6.65 -19.11 -8.51
N SER A 88 7.52 -20.01 -9.00
CA SER A 88 7.13 -21.35 -9.44
C SER A 88 6.62 -22.23 -8.30
N CYS A 89 7.22 -22.14 -7.11
CA CYS A 89 6.75 -22.84 -5.92
C CYS A 89 5.40 -22.30 -5.45
N GLU A 90 5.20 -20.99 -5.48
CA GLU A 90 3.89 -20.39 -5.18
C GLU A 90 2.82 -20.86 -6.15
N HIS A 91 3.15 -20.99 -7.44
CA HIS A 91 2.24 -21.50 -8.44
C HIS A 91 1.87 -22.98 -8.21
N MET A 92 2.84 -23.81 -7.83
CA MET A 92 2.64 -25.26 -7.65
C MET A 92 2.00 -25.62 -6.30
N PHE A 93 2.37 -24.93 -5.23
CA PHE A 93 2.04 -25.31 -3.85
C PHE A 93 1.17 -24.28 -3.13
N GLY A 94 0.94 -23.12 -3.76
CA GLY A 94 0.32 -21.97 -3.12
C GLY A 94 1.32 -21.17 -2.27
N PRO A 95 0.90 -19.99 -1.78
CA PRO A 95 1.73 -19.13 -0.93
C PRO A 95 1.98 -19.76 0.44
N LEU A 96 3.13 -19.44 1.03
CA LEU A 96 3.50 -19.84 2.39
C LEU A 96 2.42 -19.45 3.40
N LEU A 97 2.23 -20.31 4.40
CA LEU A 97 1.42 -19.98 5.55
C LEU A 97 2.10 -18.84 6.33
N ILE A 98 1.28 -17.92 6.83
CA ILE A 98 1.74 -16.91 7.78
C ILE A 98 1.66 -17.59 9.15
N PRO A 99 2.79 -17.82 9.84
CA PRO A 99 2.77 -18.38 11.19
C PRO A 99 1.92 -17.52 12.12
N ASP A 100 1.32 -18.10 13.14
CA ASP A 100 0.72 -17.29 14.20
C ASP A 100 1.80 -16.40 14.82
N ALA A 101 1.45 -15.17 15.23
CA ALA A 101 2.40 -14.18 15.72
C ALA A 101 3.03 -14.64 17.04
N VAL A 102 4.10 -15.44 16.97
CA VAL A 102 4.87 -15.89 18.14
C VAL A 102 5.76 -14.77 18.68
N SER A 103 6.02 -13.74 17.86
CA SER A 103 6.80 -12.56 18.22
C SER A 103 5.98 -11.28 18.01
N GLN A 104 5.97 -10.43 19.03
CA GLN A 104 5.14 -9.21 19.19
C GLN A 104 5.63 -8.03 18.34
N ASP A 105 6.37 -8.31 17.27
CA ASP A 105 7.27 -7.33 16.67
C ASP A 105 6.53 -6.28 15.83
N GLY A 106 5.20 -6.39 15.74
CA GLY A 106 4.34 -5.42 15.04
C GLY A 106 4.78 -5.20 13.59
N SER A 107 5.38 -6.22 12.98
CA SER A 107 6.00 -6.15 11.66
C SER A 107 5.13 -6.84 10.61
N PHE A 108 5.48 -6.63 9.34
CA PHE A 108 4.83 -7.32 8.25
C PHE A 108 5.03 -8.84 8.39
N PRO A 109 4.00 -9.67 8.18
CA PRO A 109 2.67 -9.34 7.62
C PRO A 109 1.59 -9.06 8.67
N HIS A 110 1.94 -9.08 9.96
CA HIS A 110 1.01 -8.97 11.08
C HIS A 110 0.49 -7.55 11.33
N ASN A 111 1.26 -6.54 10.92
CA ASN A 111 0.86 -5.13 10.99
C ASN A 111 -0.10 -4.67 9.88
N VAL A 112 -0.49 -5.55 8.94
CA VAL A 112 -1.41 -5.20 7.85
C VAL A 112 -2.72 -5.97 7.98
N ALA A 113 -3.81 -5.22 8.08
CA ALA A 113 -5.18 -5.72 8.05
C ALA A 113 -5.97 -5.11 6.88
N PHE A 114 -7.00 -5.82 6.43
CA PHE A 114 -7.97 -5.30 5.47
C PHE A 114 -9.41 -5.46 5.99
N ARG A 115 -10.27 -4.50 5.67
CA ARG A 115 -11.69 -4.47 6.05
C ARG A 115 -12.57 -4.22 4.83
N THR A 116 -13.70 -4.91 4.79
CA THR A 116 -14.78 -4.56 3.87
C THR A 116 -15.75 -3.62 4.56
N ALA A 117 -15.85 -2.39 4.09
CA ALA A 117 -16.79 -1.41 4.63
C ALA A 117 -17.07 -0.28 3.64
N ASP A 118 -18.31 0.19 3.63
CA ASP A 118 -18.58 1.58 3.25
C ASP A 118 -18.10 2.49 4.39
N TRP A 119 -16.83 2.89 4.33
CA TRP A 119 -16.16 3.66 5.38
C TRP A 119 -16.71 5.08 5.54
N VAL A 120 -17.49 5.59 4.58
CA VAL A 120 -18.17 6.88 4.75
C VAL A 120 -19.35 6.74 5.72
N HIS A 121 -19.99 5.58 5.74
CA HIS A 121 -21.22 5.35 6.51
C HIS A 121 -21.06 4.46 7.75
N ASN A 122 -20.04 3.60 7.79
CA ASN A 122 -19.89 2.57 8.81
C ASN A 122 -18.55 2.70 9.53
N GLU A 123 -18.57 2.71 10.86
CA GLU A 123 -17.37 2.62 11.71
C GLU A 123 -16.73 1.24 11.62
N ILE A 124 -15.40 1.20 11.64
CA ILE A 124 -14.63 -0.05 11.78
C ILE A 124 -13.93 -0.03 13.14
N PRO A 125 -13.71 -1.20 13.78
CA PRO A 125 -13.09 -1.25 15.12
C PRO A 125 -11.74 -0.55 15.20
N ASP A 126 -10.98 -0.59 14.11
CA ASP A 126 -9.64 -0.02 14.00
C ASP A 126 -9.64 1.52 14.11
N ASP A 127 -10.77 2.19 13.85
CA ASP A 127 -10.88 3.66 13.95
C ASP A 127 -10.78 4.17 15.39
N ALA A 128 -11.08 3.33 16.39
CA ALA A 128 -11.05 3.70 17.82
C ALA A 128 -9.65 4.07 18.31
N GLU A 129 -8.61 3.55 17.66
CA GLU A 129 -7.21 3.83 17.99
C GLU A 129 -6.67 5.07 17.29
N GLY A 130 -7.41 5.61 16.31
CA GLY A 130 -6.98 6.71 15.46
C GLY A 130 -5.84 6.36 14.51
N TYR A 131 -5.43 7.36 13.74
CA TYR A 131 -4.38 7.25 12.73
C TYR A 131 -3.45 8.48 12.74
N ASP A 132 -2.18 8.24 12.42
CA ASP A 132 -1.21 9.31 12.14
C ASP A 132 -1.33 9.81 10.70
N VAL A 133 -1.71 8.92 9.78
CA VAL A 133 -1.82 9.19 8.34
C VAL A 133 -3.07 8.51 7.79
N VAL A 134 -3.83 9.24 6.97
CA VAL A 134 -4.92 8.68 6.14
C VAL A 134 -4.59 8.92 4.68
N LEU A 135 -4.65 7.86 3.88
CA LEU A 135 -4.40 7.91 2.43
C LEU A 135 -5.72 7.76 1.66
N ALA A 136 -5.98 8.67 0.73
CA ALA A 136 -7.15 8.62 -0.15
C ALA A 136 -6.73 8.80 -1.61
N PHE A 137 -6.30 7.70 -2.22
CA PHE A 137 -5.83 7.71 -3.59
C PHE A 137 -6.94 7.33 -4.56
N SER A 138 -7.32 8.26 -5.44
CA SER A 138 -8.27 7.99 -6.52
C SER A 138 -9.67 7.52 -6.06
N ILE A 139 -10.12 7.91 -4.87
CA ILE A 139 -11.43 7.52 -4.31
C ILE A 139 -12.45 8.66 -4.19
N SER A 140 -12.00 9.92 -4.13
CA SER A 140 -12.88 11.06 -3.82
C SER A 140 -14.00 11.22 -4.86
N LYS A 141 -13.72 11.00 -6.15
CA LYS A 141 -14.75 11.00 -7.19
C LYS A 141 -15.84 9.97 -6.97
N TRP A 142 -15.48 8.76 -6.58
CA TRP A 142 -16.44 7.67 -6.42
C TRP A 142 -17.34 7.89 -5.21
N ILE A 143 -16.77 8.40 -4.12
CA ILE A 143 -17.53 8.85 -2.95
C ILE A 143 -18.49 9.96 -3.37
N HIS A 144 -17.99 10.96 -4.08
CA HIS A 144 -18.77 12.12 -4.52
C HIS A 144 -19.92 11.74 -5.46
N LEU A 145 -19.70 10.89 -6.47
CA LEU A 145 -20.76 10.44 -7.38
C LEU A 145 -21.80 9.53 -6.72
N ASN A 146 -21.41 8.72 -5.73
CA ASN A 146 -22.33 7.80 -5.05
C ASN A 146 -23.12 8.47 -3.91
N GLY A 147 -22.47 9.34 -3.14
CA GLY A 147 -23.01 9.96 -1.93
C GLY A 147 -23.34 11.45 -2.06
N GLY A 148 -23.09 12.06 -3.22
CA GLY A 148 -23.30 13.50 -3.42
C GLY A 148 -22.29 14.37 -2.66
N ASP A 149 -22.53 15.68 -2.66
CA ASP A 149 -21.74 16.66 -1.90
C ASP A 149 -21.69 16.27 -0.40
N GLU A 150 -22.81 15.84 0.18
CA GLU A 150 -22.89 15.43 1.59
C GLU A 150 -22.03 14.19 1.92
N GLY A 151 -22.04 13.18 1.04
CA GLY A 151 -21.19 11.99 1.23
C GLY A 151 -19.71 12.34 1.20
N LEU A 152 -19.30 13.27 0.33
CA LEU A 152 -17.93 13.76 0.27
C LEU A 152 -17.55 14.58 1.51
N LEU A 153 -18.43 15.49 1.97
CA LEU A 153 -18.21 16.26 3.19
C LEU A 153 -18.13 15.35 4.42
N LYS A 154 -18.99 14.33 4.50
CA LYS A 154 -18.97 13.33 5.57
C LYS A 154 -17.64 12.57 5.58
N PHE A 155 -17.15 12.18 4.41
CA PHE A 155 -15.83 11.55 4.27
C PHE A 155 -14.71 12.46 4.81
N PHE A 156 -14.63 13.72 4.37
CA PHE A 156 -13.58 14.63 4.85
C PHE A 156 -13.65 14.90 6.36
N ARG A 157 -14.86 15.08 6.91
CA ARG A 157 -15.04 15.22 8.37
C ARG A 157 -14.59 13.98 9.12
N ARG A 158 -14.89 12.80 8.59
CA ARG A 158 -14.46 11.53 9.20
C ARG A 158 -12.95 11.38 9.19
N VAL A 159 -12.29 11.70 8.08
CA VAL A 159 -10.81 11.72 8.01
C VAL A 159 -10.24 12.61 9.12
N TYR A 160 -10.80 13.82 9.30
CA TYR A 160 -10.37 14.71 10.38
C TYR A 160 -10.60 14.10 11.77
N GLN A 161 -11.72 13.42 11.99
CA GLN A 161 -12.06 12.80 13.28
C GLN A 161 -11.10 11.67 13.67
N VAL A 162 -10.76 10.80 12.72
CA VAL A 162 -9.90 9.64 13.00
C VAL A 162 -8.41 9.98 13.07
N LEU A 163 -8.00 11.14 12.54
CA LEU A 163 -6.62 11.60 12.64
C LEU A 163 -6.29 12.14 14.04
N GLY A 164 -5.14 11.77 14.57
CA GLY A 164 -4.58 12.40 15.77
C GLY A 164 -4.17 13.87 15.53
N PRO A 165 -3.92 14.66 16.58
CA PRO A 165 -3.34 16.00 16.45
C PRO A 165 -2.01 15.96 15.68
N GLY A 166 -1.85 16.80 14.66
CA GLY A 166 -0.69 16.77 13.76
C GLY A 166 -0.68 15.64 12.72
N GLY A 167 -1.70 14.77 12.71
CA GLY A 167 -1.83 13.73 11.70
C GLY A 167 -2.09 14.29 10.31
N THR A 168 -1.76 13.51 9.27
CA THR A 168 -1.80 13.96 7.88
C THR A 168 -2.82 13.22 7.04
N PHE A 169 -3.51 13.97 6.19
CA PHE A 169 -4.38 13.45 5.16
C PHE A 169 -3.70 13.64 3.80
N VAL A 170 -3.46 12.54 3.09
CA VAL A 170 -2.87 12.56 1.75
C VAL A 170 -3.95 12.21 0.73
N LEU A 171 -4.24 13.16 -0.16
CA LEU A 171 -5.36 13.09 -1.10
C LEU A 171 -4.85 13.18 -2.54
N GLU A 172 -5.18 12.19 -3.36
CA GLU A 172 -5.06 12.25 -4.82
C GLU A 172 -6.47 12.46 -5.40
N ALA A 173 -6.88 13.72 -5.53
CA ALA A 173 -8.19 14.05 -6.07
C ALA A 173 -8.23 13.87 -7.59
N GLN A 174 -9.31 13.28 -8.10
CA GLN A 174 -9.50 13.16 -9.54
C GLN A 174 -10.15 14.42 -10.10
N GLU A 175 -9.59 14.91 -11.20
CA GLU A 175 -10.10 16.08 -11.92
C GLU A 175 -11.57 15.90 -12.34
N TRP A 176 -12.29 17.03 -12.40
CA TRP A 176 -13.71 17.09 -12.71
C TRP A 176 -14.05 16.46 -14.07
N ASP A 177 -13.19 16.63 -15.07
CA ASP A 177 -13.39 16.07 -16.42
C ASP A 177 -13.54 14.54 -16.41
N THR A 178 -12.92 13.86 -15.43
CA THR A 178 -13.03 12.40 -15.29
C THR A 178 -14.40 11.94 -14.77
N TYR A 179 -15.23 12.83 -14.23
CA TYR A 179 -16.60 12.54 -13.78
C TYR A 179 -17.51 12.27 -14.97
N GLY A 180 -17.27 12.92 -16.12
CA GLY A 180 -18.10 12.80 -17.32
C GLY A 180 -18.16 11.38 -17.86
N LYS A 181 -17.05 10.64 -17.82
CA LYS A 181 -17.02 9.21 -18.20
C LYS A 181 -17.65 8.35 -17.10
N ALA A 182 -17.28 8.57 -15.84
CA ALA A 182 -17.76 7.77 -14.71
C ALA A 182 -19.28 7.81 -14.55
N LYS A 183 -19.91 8.99 -14.65
CA LYS A 183 -21.37 9.13 -14.50
C LYS A 183 -22.18 8.41 -15.58
N ARG A 184 -21.57 8.04 -16.71
CA ARG A 184 -22.26 7.30 -17.79
C ARG A 184 -22.25 5.78 -17.56
N MET A 185 -21.46 5.31 -16.59
CA MET A 185 -21.33 3.89 -16.30
C MET A 185 -22.57 3.33 -15.61
N ASP A 186 -23.34 4.17 -14.92
CA ASP A 186 -24.50 3.74 -14.13
C ASP A 186 -25.55 4.87 -14.06
N PRO A 187 -26.86 4.57 -14.23
CA PRO A 187 -27.93 5.56 -14.15
C PRO A 187 -28.00 6.33 -12.83
N LYS A 188 -27.74 5.70 -11.69
CA LYS A 188 -27.71 6.34 -10.37
C LYS A 188 -26.60 7.39 -10.31
N LEU A 189 -25.40 7.06 -10.80
CA LEU A 189 -24.30 8.02 -10.85
C LEU A 189 -24.62 9.20 -11.77
N LYS A 190 -25.33 8.95 -12.88
CA LYS A 190 -25.78 9.99 -13.80
C LYS A 190 -26.74 10.98 -13.12
N GLU A 191 -27.71 10.48 -12.36
CA GLU A 191 -28.68 11.32 -11.66
C GLU A 191 -28.03 12.11 -10.52
N ASN A 192 -27.22 11.46 -9.69
CA ASN A 192 -26.47 12.13 -8.63
C ASN A 192 -25.52 13.21 -9.20
N ALA A 193 -24.86 12.97 -10.33
CA ALA A 193 -23.98 13.94 -10.95
C ALA A 193 -24.67 15.27 -11.32
N LYS A 194 -26.01 15.29 -11.48
CA LYS A 194 -26.77 16.51 -11.77
C LYS A 194 -26.92 17.42 -10.55
N THR A 195 -26.83 16.87 -9.34
CA THR A 195 -27.05 17.62 -8.10
C THR A 195 -25.76 18.15 -7.48
N LEU A 196 -24.59 17.67 -7.96
CA LEU A 196 -23.27 18.04 -7.42
C LEU A 196 -22.97 19.52 -7.65
N LYS A 197 -22.73 20.23 -6.55
CA LYS A 197 -22.30 21.63 -6.56
C LYS A 197 -20.81 21.75 -6.30
N LEU A 198 -20.26 20.90 -5.44
CA LEU A 198 -18.85 20.93 -5.10
C LEU A 198 -18.00 20.44 -6.27
N ARG A 199 -16.78 20.98 -6.38
CA ARG A 199 -15.78 20.59 -7.36
C ARG A 199 -14.46 20.25 -6.66
N PRO A 200 -13.56 19.47 -7.29
CA PRO A 200 -12.23 19.22 -6.75
C PRO A 200 -11.49 20.49 -6.31
N ASP A 201 -11.64 21.59 -7.06
CA ASP A 201 -11.05 22.90 -6.74
C ASP A 201 -11.57 23.51 -5.42
N ASP A 202 -12.73 23.07 -4.93
CA ASP A 202 -13.25 23.49 -3.62
C ASP A 202 -12.61 22.73 -2.45
N PHE A 203 -11.94 21.60 -2.70
CA PHE A 203 -11.56 20.65 -1.64
C PHE A 203 -10.60 21.26 -0.63
N GLU A 204 -9.62 22.03 -1.08
CA GLU A 204 -8.66 22.68 -0.19
C GLU A 204 -9.39 23.61 0.80
N ARG A 205 -10.24 24.51 0.30
CA ARG A 205 -11.03 25.42 1.15
C ARG A 205 -11.90 24.65 2.13
N ILE A 206 -12.58 23.60 1.67
CA ILE A 206 -13.43 22.76 2.53
C ILE A 206 -12.62 22.07 3.63
N LEU A 207 -11.45 21.53 3.31
CA LEU A 207 -10.58 20.88 4.28
C LEU A 207 -10.05 21.88 5.31
N GLN A 208 -9.69 23.10 4.88
CA GLN A 208 -9.34 24.18 5.79
C GLN A 208 -10.52 24.58 6.71
N ASP A 209 -11.73 24.71 6.16
CA ASP A 209 -12.96 25.00 6.93
C ASP A 209 -13.23 23.91 7.99
N ILE A 210 -12.90 22.65 7.71
CA ILE A 210 -13.00 21.53 8.65
C ILE A 210 -11.94 21.61 9.77
N GLY A 211 -10.78 22.22 9.51
CA GLY A 211 -9.71 22.42 10.50
C GLY A 211 -8.34 21.90 10.08
N PHE A 212 -8.15 21.52 8.82
CA PHE A 212 -6.81 21.24 8.28
C PHE A 212 -6.03 22.54 7.98
N GLY A 213 -4.71 22.41 7.89
CA GLY A 213 -3.83 23.47 7.39
C GLY A 213 -3.95 23.68 5.87
N PRO A 214 -3.22 24.67 5.32
CA PRO A 214 -3.11 24.84 3.88
C PRO A 214 -2.53 23.59 3.22
N ALA A 215 -2.87 23.36 1.96
CA ALA A 215 -2.38 22.20 1.23
C ALA A 215 -0.86 22.30 1.01
N GLU A 216 -0.16 21.20 1.20
CA GLU A 216 1.18 20.99 0.64
C GLU A 216 1.04 20.19 -0.67
N HIS A 217 1.34 20.84 -1.79
CA HIS A 217 1.25 20.22 -3.11
C HIS A 217 2.50 19.38 -3.40
N LEU A 218 2.38 18.05 -3.30
CA LEU A 218 3.49 17.10 -3.49
C LEU A 218 3.83 16.85 -4.98
N GLY A 219 3.16 17.56 -5.89
CA GLY A 219 3.29 17.38 -7.34
C GLY A 219 2.32 16.34 -7.89
N ALA A 220 2.54 15.94 -9.14
CA ALA A 220 1.70 14.97 -9.84
C ALA A 220 2.45 13.68 -10.15
N VAL A 221 1.84 12.53 -9.85
CA VAL A 221 2.39 11.20 -10.09
C VAL A 221 1.53 10.41 -11.06
N GLY A 222 2.13 9.50 -11.83
CA GLY A 222 1.46 8.67 -12.82
C GLY A 222 1.67 9.13 -14.27
N GLU A 223 1.04 8.41 -15.21
CA GLU A 223 1.19 8.64 -16.65
C GLU A 223 -0.18 8.84 -17.32
N GLY A 224 -0.23 9.67 -18.36
CA GLY A 224 -1.45 9.93 -19.12
C GLY A 224 -2.63 10.36 -18.24
N GLY A 225 -3.79 9.73 -18.42
CA GLY A 225 -5.01 10.01 -17.62
C GLY A 225 -4.96 9.55 -16.15
N PHE A 226 -3.83 8.97 -15.72
CA PHE A 226 -3.53 8.64 -14.33
C PHE A 226 -2.46 9.56 -13.72
N ARG A 227 -1.94 10.53 -14.47
CA ARG A 227 -1.09 11.58 -13.90
C ARG A 227 -1.94 12.58 -13.14
N ARG A 228 -1.87 12.56 -11.80
CA ARG A 228 -2.76 13.37 -10.94
C ARG A 228 -2.00 14.03 -9.79
N PRO A 229 -2.44 15.22 -9.34
CA PRO A 229 -1.85 15.88 -8.19
C PRO A 229 -2.08 15.07 -6.91
N VAL A 230 -1.11 15.13 -6.02
CA VAL A 230 -1.21 14.61 -4.65
C VAL A 230 -0.97 15.77 -3.71
N ASP A 231 -1.94 16.00 -2.83
CA ASP A 231 -1.87 17.04 -1.82
C ASP A 231 -1.82 16.41 -0.42
N LEU A 232 -1.09 17.06 0.48
CA LEU A 232 -1.03 16.70 1.89
C LEU A 232 -1.67 17.81 2.73
N TYR A 233 -2.51 17.42 3.68
CA TYR A 233 -3.19 18.30 4.62
C TYR A 233 -2.88 17.88 6.05
N THR A 234 -2.33 18.77 6.85
CA THR A 234 -2.02 18.49 8.26
C THR A 234 -3.18 18.92 9.16
N LYS A 235 -3.63 18.04 10.06
CA LYS A 235 -4.63 18.38 11.07
C LYS A 235 -4.03 19.37 12.08
N ILE A 236 -4.57 20.58 12.12
CA ILE A 236 -4.13 21.59 13.08
C ILE A 236 -4.62 21.19 14.47
N SER A 237 -3.70 21.05 15.42
CA SER A 237 -4.02 20.91 16.84
C SER A 237 -4.68 22.21 17.31
N ARG A 238 -5.98 22.17 17.62
CA ARG A 238 -6.66 23.24 18.38
C ARG A 238 -6.80 22.82 19.83
#